data_AF-A0A351WEE0-F1
#
_entry.id   AF-A0A351WEE0-F1
#
_cell.length_a   1.000
_cell.length_b   1.000
_cell.length_c   1.000
_cell.angle_alpha   90.00
_cell.angle_beta   90.00
_cell.angle_gamma   90.00
#
_symmetry.space_group_name_H-M   'P 1'
#
loop_
_entity.id
_entity.type
_entity.pdbx_description
1 polymer ?
#
loop_
_entity_poly.entity_id
_entity_poly.type
_entity_poly.pdbx_seq_one_letter_code
_entity_poly.pdbx_strand_id
1 'polypeptide(L)' 'MQARYPVKVQAIRSKGRTDRFYVFIPLPLAAAIGLEAGEEFQWSLTDRDSLCVHRLSSKEGGHADRVTKKTKTTK' A
#
# COMPACT_ATOMS: atom_id res chain seq x y z
N MET A 1 -20.79 9.18 -6.03
CA MET A 1 -19.83 9.80 -6.97
C MET A 1 -18.57 8.95 -6.98
N GLN A 2 -18.10 8.51 -8.15
CA GLN A 2 -16.90 7.68 -8.24
C GLN A 2 -15.69 8.59 -8.38
N ALA A 3 -14.92 8.74 -7.31
CA ALA A 3 -13.74 9.60 -7.31
C ALA A 3 -12.63 8.96 -8.18
N ARG A 4 -12.11 9.74 -9.14
CA ARG A 4 -11.00 9.34 -10.02
C ARG A 4 -9.75 10.10 -9.60
N TYR A 5 -8.65 9.38 -9.44
CA TYR A 5 -7.37 9.95 -9.01
C TYR A 5 -6.31 9.65 -10.06
N PRO A 6 -6.20 10.47 -11.13
CA PRO A 6 -5.15 10.27 -12.13
C PRO A 6 -3.79 10.48 -11.46
N VAL A 7 -2.89 9.51 -11.64
CA VAL A 7 -1.51 9.56 -11.15
C VAL A 7 -0.55 9.47 -12.31
N LYS A 8 0.61 10.12 -12.17
CA LYS A 8 1.71 9.99 -13.13
C LYS A 8 2.68 8.92 -12.65
N VAL A 9 3.09 8.05 -13.56
CA VAL A 9 4.17 7.10 -13.30
C VAL A 9 5.47 7.88 -13.15
N GLN A 10 6.18 7.65 -12.05
CA GLN A 10 7.51 8.16 -11.80
C GLN A 10 8.55 7.13 -12.21
N ALA A 11 9.70 7.57 -12.70
CA ALA A 11 10.81 6.70 -13.05
C ALA A 11 12.05 7.12 -12.26
N ILE A 12 12.62 6.19 -11.50
CA ILE A 12 13.93 6.36 -10.89
C ILE A 12 14.94 5.68 -11.79
N ARG A 13 15.79 6.51 -12.42
CA ARG A 13 16.87 6.06 -13.30
C ARG A 13 18.17 6.09 -12.52
N SER A 14 18.92 5.00 -12.56
CA SER A 14 20.23 4.91 -11.93
C SER A 14 21.25 4.45 -12.96
N LYS A 15 22.43 5.08 -12.98
CA LYS A 15 23.47 4.80 -13.99
C LYS A 15 23.85 3.32 -13.94
N GLY A 16 23.68 2.63 -15.07
CA GLY A 16 24.02 1.21 -15.22
C GLY A 16 23.04 0.23 -14.54
N ARG A 17 21.84 0.68 -14.14
CA ARG A 17 20.79 -0.19 -13.60
C ARG A 17 19.49 -0.02 -14.37
N THR A 18 18.64 -1.04 -14.32
CA THR A 18 17.30 -0.99 -14.91
C THR A 18 16.47 0.13 -14.28
N ASP A 19 15.74 0.86 -15.12
CA ASP A 19 14.78 1.87 -14.69
C ASP A 19 13.72 1.25 -13.78
N ARG A 20 13.44 1.91 -12.65
CA ARG A 20 12.40 1.48 -11.72
C ARG A 20 11.24 2.46 -11.80
N PHE A 21 10.06 1.94 -12.15
CA PHE A 21 8.84 2.72 -12.23
C PHE A 21 8.04 2.63 -10.93
N TYR A 22 7.46 3.74 -10.51
CA TYR A 22 6.68 3.86 -9.29
C TYR A 22 5.41 4.65 -9.54
N VAL A 23 4.33 4.23 -8.89
CA VAL A 23 3.08 5.00 -8.77
C VAL A 23 2.78 5.18 -7.30
N PHE A 24 2.41 6.40 -6.92
CA PHE A 24 1.97 6.66 -5.55
C PHE A 24 0.49 6.29 -5.41
N ILE A 25 0.09 5.84 -4.23
CA ILE A 25 -1.33 5.64 -3.90
C ILE A 25 -1.82 6.94 -3.23
N PRO A 26 -2.82 7.63 -3.80
CA PRO A 26 -3.42 8.81 -3.20
C PRO A 26 -3.93 8.53 -1.79
N LEU A 27 -3.68 9.44 -0.84
CA LEU A 27 -4.11 9.31 0.55
C LEU A 27 -5.61 8.98 0.71
N PRO A 28 -6.55 9.58 -0.05
CA PRO A 28 -7.97 9.22 0.06
C PRO A 28 -8.26 7.77 -0.31
N LEU A 29 -7.56 7.21 -1.31
CA LEU A 29 -7.72 5.81 -1.69
C LEU A 29 -7.11 4.89 -0.65
N ALA A 30 -5.91 5.21 -0.16
CA ALA A 30 -5.26 4.48 0.92
C ALA A 30 -6.16 4.41 2.16
N ALA A 31 -6.74 5.54 2.58
CA ALA A 31 -7.67 5.59 3.71
C ALA A 31 -8.96 4.77 3.45
N ALA A 32 -9.53 4.87 2.24
CA ALA A 32 -10.76 4.17 1.89
C ALA A 32 -10.61 2.65 1.91
N ILE A 33 -9.43 2.12 1.55
CA ILE A 33 -9.15 0.68 1.58
C ILE A 33 -8.49 0.21 2.89
N GLY A 34 -8.24 1.12 3.83
CA GLY A 34 -7.50 0.82 5.07
C GLY A 34 -6.08 0.32 4.80
N LEU A 35 -5.32 1.07 4.01
CA LEU A 35 -3.91 0.77 3.71
C LEU A 35 -3.02 1.30 4.85
N GLU A 36 -2.20 0.42 5.44
CA GLU A 36 -1.21 0.77 6.45
C GLU A 36 0.23 0.76 5.88
N ALA A 37 1.11 1.54 6.49
CA ALA A 37 2.52 1.56 6.11
C ALA A 37 3.20 0.24 6.53
N GLY A 38 4.02 -0.32 5.63
CA GLY A 38 4.72 -1.59 5.86
C GLY A 38 3.94 -2.83 5.43
N GLU A 39 2.74 -2.68 4.89
CA GLU A 39 2.02 -3.79 4.28
C GLU A 39 2.66 -4.29 2.97
N GLU A 40 2.59 -5.60 2.74
CA GLU A 40 3.07 -6.24 1.52
C GLU A 40 1.96 -6.45 0.49
N PHE A 41 2.27 -6.07 -0.74
CA PHE A 41 1.37 -6.17 -1.89
C PHE A 41 2.08 -6.77 -3.09
N GLN A 42 1.29 -7.40 -3.93
CA GLN A 42 1.71 -7.89 -5.24
C GLN A 42 0.88 -7.23 -6.34
N TRP A 43 1.56 -6.86 -7.41
CA TRP A 43 0.93 -6.48 -8.67
C TRP A 43 0.65 -7.73 -9.50
N SER A 44 -0.56 -7.85 -10.02
CA SER A 44 -0.94 -8.83 -11.04
C SER A 44 -1.27 -8.09 -12.33
N LEU A 45 -0.84 -8.65 -13.46
CA LEU A 45 -1.19 -8.15 -14.79
C LEU A 45 -2.54 -8.76 -15.18
N THR A 46 -3.56 -7.94 -15.32
CA THR A 46 -4.90 -8.39 -15.76
C THR A 46 -4.97 -8.40 -17.29
N ASP A 47 -4.51 -7.32 -17.91
CA ASP A 47 -4.38 -7.17 -19.36
C ASP A 47 -3.23 -6.21 -19.70
N ARG A 48 -3.08 -5.81 -20.97
CA ARG A 48 -1.97 -4.94 -21.41
C ARG A 48 -2.03 -3.52 -20.86
N ASP A 49 -3.20 -3.07 -20.45
CA ASP A 49 -3.49 -1.70 -20.01
C ASP A 49 -3.88 -1.61 -18.52
N SER A 50 -4.10 -2.76 -17.87
CA SER A 50 -4.63 -2.85 -16.50
C SER A 50 -3.77 -3.73 -15.59
N LEU A 51 -3.37 -3.13 -14.46
CA LEU A 51 -2.72 -3.81 -13.35
C LEU A 51 -3.66 -3.85 -12.14
N CYS A 52 -3.70 -4.98 -11.46
CA CYS A 52 -4.40 -5.15 -10.19
C CYS A 52 -3.39 -5.28 -9.03
N VAL A 53 -3.79 -4.82 -7.85
CA VAL A 53 -2.99 -4.92 -6.62
C VAL A 53 -3.70 -5.88 -5.68
N HIS A 54 -2.99 -6.91 -5.23
CA HIS A 54 -3.48 -7.87 -4.23
C HIS A 54 -2.64 -7.77 -2.96
N ARG A 55 -3.31 -7.76 -1.80
CA ARG A 55 -2.65 -7.93 -0.50
C ARG A 55 -2.05 -9.32 -0.46
N LEU A 56 -0.77 -9.44 -0.12
CA LEU A 56 -0.09 -10.74 -0.07
C LEU A 56 -0.45 -11.57 1.17
N SER A 57 -1.16 -10.99 2.13
CA SER A 57 -1.54 -11.61 3.41
C SER A 57 -0.35 -12.11 4.23
N SER A 58 -0.23 -11.59 5.44
CA SER A 58 -0.33 -12.51 6.57
C SER A 58 -1.50 -12.06 7.44
N LYS A 59 -2.70 -12.50 7.07
CA LYS A 59 -3.81 -12.61 8.04
C LYS A 59 -4.82 -13.68 7.65
N GLU A 60 -4.37 -14.92 7.61
CA GLU A 60 -5.14 -15.97 8.25
C GLU A 60 -4.81 -15.94 9.74
N GLY A 61 -5.68 -15.33 10.56
CA GLY A 61 -5.54 -15.35 12.02
C GLY A 61 -5.99 -14.08 12.75
N GLY A 62 -7.21 -14.12 13.31
CA GLY A 62 -7.53 -13.50 14.59
C GLY A 62 -7.61 -11.98 14.63
N HIS A 63 -8.82 -11.46 14.46
CA HIS A 63 -9.27 -10.33 15.28
C HIS A 63 -9.43 -10.85 16.72
N ALA A 64 -8.35 -10.81 17.51
CA ALA A 64 -8.41 -10.99 18.95
C ALA A 64 -7.57 -9.92 19.63
N ASP A 65 -8.24 -9.18 20.50
CA ASP A 65 -7.71 -8.37 21.58
C ASP A 65 -7.03 -7.03 21.25
N ARG A 66 -7.89 -6.04 21.00
CA ARG A 66 -7.62 -4.66 21.36
C ARG A 66 -7.88 -4.50 22.88
N VAL A 67 -6.88 -4.76 23.72
CA VAL A 67 -6.87 -4.24 25.11
C VAL A 67 -5.74 -3.24 25.29
N THR A 68 -6.17 -1.98 25.35
CA THR A 68 -5.48 -0.84 25.93
C THR A 68 -4.89 -1.10 27.31
N LYS A 69 -3.60 -0.81 27.52
CA LYS A 69 -3.05 -0.27 28.78
C LYS A 69 -1.91 0.70 28.44
N LYS A 70 -2.16 2.02 28.34
CA LYS A 70 -1.97 3.04 29.40
C LYS A 70 -0.64 2.93 30.18
N THR A 71 0.24 3.91 29.91
CA THR A 71 1.13 4.67 30.82
C THR A 71 2.00 3.95 31.85
N LYS A 72 3.32 4.20 31.84
CA LYS A 72 4.03 4.75 33.00
C LYS A 72 5.41 5.39 32.67
N THR A 73 5.46 6.71 32.79
CA THR A 73 6.67 7.51 33.04
C THR A 73 7.20 7.20 34.43
N THR A 74 8.51 6.95 34.57
CA THR A 74 9.23 7.00 35.86
C THR A 74 10.67 7.43 35.52
N LYS A 75 11.00 8.71 35.69
CA LYS A 75 11.63 9.35 36.87
C LYS A 75 13.04 8.82 37.15
#